data_AF-A0AAN9VHU8-F1
#
_entry.id   AF-A0AAN9VHU8-F1
#
_cell.length_a   1.000
_cell.length_b   1.000
_cell.length_c   1.000
_cell.angle_alpha   90.00
_cell.angle_beta   90.00
_cell.angle_gamma   90.00
#
_symmetry.space_group_name_H-M   'P 1'
#
loop_
_entity.id
_entity.type
_entity.pdbx_description
1 polymer ?
#
loop_
_entity_poly.entity_id
_entity_poly.type
_entity_poly.pdbx_seq_one_letter_code
_entity_poly.pdbx_strand_id
1 'polypeptide(L)'
;MGIILSYLSYLWNGDAGAAAPAIDWDRTDPATGLTARQKKFVTDTWELVKKDIKGNGVELFIRFFERRPDAVPRFRSFVGVPLEELRHSKRLLAHTNSVMYALDSVVASLDDPECLHEMLLKMGENHGRRRVTEQEFLDLKVVLMDLLKDKLDIHLNEEGEEAWSKTIDVAYKGIFEGMKSEVVQ
;
A
#
# COMPACT_ATOMS: atom_id res chain seq x y z
N MET A 1 11.82 2.14 -8.90
CA MET A 1 12.72 2.40 -10.05
C MET A 1 13.62 3.64 -9.87
N GLY A 2 13.60 4.30 -8.69
CA GLY A 2 14.33 5.56 -8.44
C GLY A 2 15.79 5.40 -7.99
N ILE A 3 16.13 4.32 -7.27
CA ILE A 3 17.52 4.12 -6.79
C ILE A 3 18.48 3.76 -7.95
N ILE A 4 18.02 3.05 -9.00
CA ILE A 4 18.90 2.61 -10.09
C ILE A 4 19.22 3.77 -11.06
N LEU A 5 18.33 4.75 -11.21
CA LEU A 5 18.53 5.87 -12.14
C LEU A 5 19.51 6.93 -11.61
N SER A 6 19.72 7.04 -10.29
CA SER A 6 20.71 7.99 -9.74
C SER A 6 22.15 7.57 -10.06
N TYR A 7 22.44 6.28 -10.20
CA TYR A 7 23.77 5.77 -10.54
C TYR A 7 24.19 6.04 -11.98
N LEU A 8 23.24 6.17 -12.91
CA LEU A 8 23.54 6.44 -14.32
C LEU A 8 24.12 7.84 -14.55
N SER A 9 23.89 8.79 -13.64
CA SER A 9 24.48 10.13 -13.70
C SER A 9 26.01 10.11 -13.58
N TYR A 10 26.57 9.16 -12.83
CA TYR A 10 28.02 8.98 -12.69
C TYR A 10 28.69 8.40 -13.94
N LEU A 11 27.93 7.67 -14.77
CA LEU A 11 28.46 7.11 -16.02
C LEU A 11 28.65 8.17 -17.12
N TRP A 12 27.94 9.31 -17.05
CA TRP A 12 27.98 10.35 -18.08
C TRP A 12 28.91 11.53 -17.72
N ASN A 13 29.18 11.77 -16.43
CA ASN A 13 29.96 12.92 -15.94
C ASN A 13 31.48 12.67 -15.79
N GLY A 14 32.01 11.52 -16.21
CA GLY A 14 33.46 11.26 -16.27
C GLY A 14 34.14 10.89 -14.94
N ASP A 15 33.42 10.81 -13.82
CA ASP A 15 33.92 10.34 -12.53
C ASP A 15 33.89 8.80 -12.41
N ALA A 16 34.43 8.10 -13.41
CA ALA A 16 34.46 6.63 -13.45
C ALA A 16 35.30 5.96 -12.33
N GLY A 17 35.89 6.76 -11.42
CA GLY A 17 36.70 6.30 -10.29
C GLY A 17 36.15 6.67 -8.90
N ALA A 18 35.09 7.47 -8.80
CA ALA A 18 34.46 7.76 -7.51
C ALA A 18 33.49 6.64 -7.17
N ALA A 19 33.81 5.83 -6.16
CA ALA A 19 32.83 4.90 -5.60
C ALA A 19 31.58 5.70 -5.22
N ALA A 20 30.42 5.27 -5.71
CA ALA A 20 29.17 5.89 -5.29
C ALA A 20 29.10 5.89 -3.76
N PRO A 21 28.62 6.98 -3.14
CA PRO A 21 28.57 7.06 -1.68
C PRO A 21 27.84 5.83 -1.14
N ALA A 22 28.46 5.17 -0.16
CA ALA A 22 27.87 4.00 0.46
C ALA A 22 26.48 4.38 1.00
N ILE A 23 25.46 3.60 0.61
CA ILE A 23 24.11 3.80 1.14
C ILE A 23 24.16 3.58 2.65
N ASP A 24 23.76 4.61 3.40
CA ASP A 24 23.42 4.44 4.81
C ASP A 24 22.06 3.73 4.89
N TRP A 25 22.09 2.42 5.11
CA TRP A 25 20.92 1.56 5.08
C TRP A 25 19.94 1.80 6.23
N ASP A 26 20.42 2.42 7.30
CA ASP A 26 19.70 2.57 8.56
C ASP A 26 19.31 4.04 8.81
N ARG A 27 19.73 4.96 7.94
CA ARG A 27 19.21 6.33 7.92
C ARG A 27 17.73 6.35 7.55
N THR A 28 16.95 6.95 8.44
CA THR A 28 15.52 7.21 8.22
C THR A 28 15.32 8.33 7.20
N ASP A 29 14.48 8.08 6.21
CA ASP A 29 13.95 9.09 5.30
C ASP A 29 12.96 9.99 6.06
N PRO A 30 13.16 11.31 6.13
CA PRO A 30 12.26 12.21 6.86
C PRO A 30 10.84 12.29 6.27
N ALA A 31 10.64 12.02 4.97
CA ALA A 31 9.34 12.10 4.33
C ALA A 31 8.46 10.87 4.64
N THR A 32 9.09 9.69 4.66
CA THR A 32 8.39 8.41 4.83
C THR A 32 8.57 7.78 6.21
N GLY A 33 9.57 8.20 6.98
CA GLY A 33 9.92 7.57 8.26
C GLY A 33 10.49 6.15 8.12
N LEU A 34 10.78 5.70 6.90
CA LEU A 34 11.34 4.38 6.59
C LEU A 34 12.84 4.49 6.32
N THR A 35 13.60 3.47 6.72
CA THR A 35 15.00 3.32 6.28
C THR A 35 15.09 2.65 4.91
N ALA A 36 16.25 2.76 4.23
CA ALA A 36 16.46 2.06 2.96
C ALA A 36 16.31 0.53 3.11
N ARG A 37 16.72 -0.03 4.27
CA ARG A 37 16.51 -1.45 4.60
C ARG A 37 15.03 -1.81 4.69
N GLN A 38 14.22 -0.98 5.35
CA GLN A 38 12.77 -1.20 5.49
C GLN A 38 12.06 -1.11 4.13
N LYS A 39 12.38 -0.11 3.31
CA LYS A 39 11.83 0.02 1.94
C LYS A 39 12.16 -1.22 1.11
N LYS A 40 13.42 -1.66 1.14
CA LYS A 40 13.85 -2.88 0.44
C LYS A 40 13.09 -4.11 0.92
N PHE A 41 12.94 -4.30 2.23
CA PHE A 41 12.20 -5.42 2.79
C PHE A 41 10.74 -5.44 2.28
N VAL A 42 10.06 -4.29 2.33
CA VAL A 42 8.68 -4.14 1.86
C VAL A 42 8.59 -4.45 0.36
N THR A 43 9.50 -3.92 -0.46
CA THR A 43 9.55 -4.23 -1.89
C THR A 43 9.77 -5.72 -2.15
N ASP A 44 10.78 -6.33 -1.53
CA ASP A 44 11.12 -7.74 -1.75
C ASP A 44 9.98 -8.69 -1.30
N THR A 45 9.35 -8.41 -0.16
CA THR A 45 8.25 -9.23 0.36
C THR A 45 6.95 -9.01 -0.42
N TRP A 46 6.70 -7.80 -0.93
CA TRP A 46 5.56 -7.55 -1.81
C TRP A 46 5.60 -8.39 -3.09
N GLU A 47 6.79 -8.66 -3.65
CA GLU A 47 6.96 -9.57 -4.79
C GLU A 47 6.43 -10.98 -4.51
N LEU A 48 6.43 -11.44 -3.25
CA LEU A 48 5.86 -12.72 -2.86
C LEU A 48 4.34 -12.65 -2.82
N VAL A 49 3.79 -11.59 -2.21
CA VAL A 49 2.34 -11.38 -2.07
C VAL A 49 1.67 -11.19 -3.43
N LYS A 50 2.27 -10.42 -4.33
CA LYS A 50 1.64 -10.09 -5.61
C LYS A 50 1.65 -11.24 -6.65
N LYS A 51 2.30 -12.38 -6.35
CA LYS A 51 2.23 -13.60 -7.20
C LYS A 51 0.79 -14.06 -7.41
N ASP A 52 -0.05 -13.91 -6.39
CA ASP A 52 -1.51 -14.10 -6.49
C ASP A 52 -2.26 -12.81 -6.10
N ILE A 53 -1.95 -11.71 -6.78
CA ILE A 53 -2.54 -10.40 -6.49
C ILE A 53 -4.09 -10.42 -6.55
N LYS A 54 -4.66 -11.23 -7.45
CA LYS A 54 -6.12 -11.34 -7.63
C LYS A 54 -6.76 -12.11 -6.48
N GLY A 55 -6.23 -13.29 -6.14
CA GLY A 55 -6.72 -14.09 -5.02
C GLY A 55 -6.57 -13.36 -3.70
N ASN A 56 -5.38 -12.80 -3.45
CA ASN A 56 -5.10 -12.05 -2.22
C ASN A 56 -5.98 -10.80 -2.09
N GLY A 57 -6.28 -10.09 -3.18
CA GLY A 57 -7.21 -8.96 -3.16
C GLY A 57 -8.64 -9.35 -2.80
N VAL A 58 -9.14 -10.45 -3.38
CA VAL A 58 -10.47 -10.99 -3.01
C VAL A 58 -10.48 -11.42 -1.55
N GLU A 59 -9.46 -12.17 -1.12
CA GLU A 59 -9.34 -12.65 0.25
C GLU A 59 -9.30 -11.50 1.27
N LEU A 60 -8.54 -10.43 0.99
CA LEU A 60 -8.50 -9.21 1.79
C LEU A 60 -9.91 -8.67 2.08
N PHE A 61 -10.72 -8.51 1.03
CA PHE A 61 -12.05 -7.92 1.17
C PHE A 61 -13.06 -8.87 1.79
N ILE A 62 -12.91 -10.18 1.60
CA ILE A 62 -13.78 -11.14 2.28
C ILE A 62 -13.50 -11.12 3.78
N ARG A 63 -12.23 -11.17 4.20
CA ARG A 63 -11.84 -11.00 5.62
C ARG A 63 -12.33 -9.65 6.18
N PHE A 64 -12.29 -8.59 5.36
CA PHE A 64 -12.82 -7.28 5.75
C PHE A 64 -14.33 -7.31 5.97
N PHE A 65 -15.12 -7.93 5.08
CA PHE A 65 -16.57 -8.05 5.28
C PHE A 65 -16.96 -9.02 6.40
N GLU A 66 -16.17 -10.05 6.67
CA GLU A 66 -16.34 -10.93 7.84
C GLU A 66 -16.17 -10.14 9.14
N ARG A 67 -15.16 -9.25 9.21
CA ARG A 67 -14.87 -8.42 10.38
C ARG A 67 -15.75 -7.18 10.50
N ARG A 68 -16.19 -6.63 9.37
CA ARG A 68 -17.04 -5.43 9.25
C ARG A 68 -18.25 -5.70 8.35
N PRO A 69 -19.23 -6.53 8.78
CA PRO A 69 -20.44 -6.78 8.00
C PRO A 69 -21.23 -5.50 7.69
N ASP A 70 -21.11 -4.49 8.56
CA ASP A 70 -21.72 -3.17 8.42
C ASP A 70 -21.10 -2.33 7.28
N ALA A 71 -19.95 -2.73 6.73
CA ALA A 71 -19.36 -2.11 5.55
C ALA A 71 -19.99 -2.60 4.23
N VAL A 72 -20.61 -3.78 4.20
CA VAL A 72 -21.22 -4.36 2.98
C VAL A 72 -22.25 -3.43 2.32
N PRO A 73 -23.16 -2.75 3.05
CA PRO A 73 -24.13 -1.82 2.47
C PRO A 73 -23.52 -0.66 1.66
N ARG A 74 -22.25 -0.30 1.88
CA ARG A 74 -21.57 0.69 1.03
C ARG A 74 -21.37 0.19 -0.40
N PHE A 75 -21.30 -1.12 -0.57
CA PHE A 75 -21.23 -1.80 -1.85
C PHE A 75 -22.61 -2.29 -2.23
N ARG A 76 -23.44 -1.39 -2.77
CA ARG A 76 -24.86 -1.70 -3.10
C ARG A 76 -25.06 -3.00 -3.89
N SER A 77 -24.11 -3.36 -4.75
CA SER A 77 -24.15 -4.60 -5.54
C SER A 77 -23.87 -5.89 -4.75
N PHE A 78 -23.46 -5.81 -3.49
CA PHE A 78 -23.12 -6.95 -2.63
C PHE A 78 -24.17 -7.18 -1.53
N VAL A 79 -25.13 -6.27 -1.37
CA VAL A 79 -26.19 -6.40 -0.36
C VAL A 79 -27.05 -7.63 -0.66
N GLY A 80 -27.19 -8.50 0.34
CA GLY A 80 -27.96 -9.75 0.24
C GLY A 80 -27.24 -10.89 -0.49
N VAL A 81 -26.00 -10.67 -0.96
CA VAL A 81 -25.19 -11.73 -1.57
C VAL A 81 -24.36 -12.42 -0.48
N PRO A 82 -24.41 -13.75 -0.33
CA PRO A 82 -23.56 -14.47 0.60
C PRO A 82 -22.07 -14.24 0.33
N LEU A 83 -21.23 -14.16 1.38
CA LEU A 83 -19.79 -13.93 1.23
C LEU A 83 -19.09 -15.01 0.38
N GLU A 84 -19.53 -16.27 0.50
CA GLU A 84 -19.01 -17.38 -0.31
C GLU A 84 -19.29 -17.19 -1.81
N GLU A 85 -20.42 -16.60 -2.17
CA GLU A 85 -20.70 -16.24 -3.57
C GLU A 85 -19.88 -15.02 -4.01
N LEU A 86 -19.66 -14.06 -3.11
CA LEU A 86 -18.82 -12.89 -3.38
C LEU A 86 -17.37 -13.25 -3.69
N ARG A 87 -16.82 -14.32 -3.11
CA ARG A 87 -15.47 -14.84 -3.45
C ARG A 87 -15.30 -15.08 -4.94
N HIS A 88 -16.37 -15.39 -5.66
CA HIS A 88 -16.37 -15.66 -7.10
C HIS A 88 -16.91 -14.50 -7.94
N SER A 89 -17.30 -13.39 -7.31
CA SER A 89 -17.88 -12.23 -7.97
C SER A 89 -16.85 -11.47 -8.81
N LYS A 90 -17.12 -11.33 -10.12
CA LYS A 90 -16.31 -10.49 -11.02
C LYS A 90 -16.33 -9.01 -10.62
N ARG A 91 -17.42 -8.56 -9.98
CA ARG A 91 -17.54 -7.17 -9.51
C ARG A 91 -16.68 -6.95 -8.26
N LEU A 92 -16.65 -7.90 -7.33
CA LEU A 92 -15.71 -7.83 -6.21
C LEU A 92 -14.27 -7.84 -6.73
N LEU A 93 -13.92 -8.82 -7.58
CA LEU A 93 -12.60 -8.92 -8.18
C LEU A 93 -12.15 -7.62 -8.88
N ALA A 94 -13.04 -6.96 -9.61
CA ALA A 94 -12.71 -5.68 -10.25
C ALA A 94 -12.39 -4.59 -9.22
N HIS A 95 -13.16 -4.49 -8.14
CA HIS A 95 -12.90 -3.53 -7.07
C HIS A 95 -11.58 -3.84 -6.34
N THR A 96 -11.38 -5.10 -5.95
CA THR A 96 -10.19 -5.51 -5.19
C THR A 96 -8.92 -5.37 -6.01
N ASN A 97 -8.97 -5.60 -7.33
CA ASN A 97 -7.84 -5.31 -8.21
C ASN A 97 -7.41 -3.84 -8.13
N SER A 98 -8.35 -2.88 -8.12
CA SER A 98 -8.00 -1.46 -7.98
C SER A 98 -7.28 -1.16 -6.66
N VAL A 99 -7.69 -1.81 -5.57
CA VAL A 99 -7.03 -1.65 -4.26
C VAL A 99 -5.64 -2.27 -4.27
N MET A 100 -5.48 -3.47 -4.83
CA MET A 100 -4.18 -4.12 -4.91
C MET A 100 -3.20 -3.36 -5.82
N TYR A 101 -3.68 -2.74 -6.91
CA TYR A 101 -2.87 -1.85 -7.73
C TYR A 101 -2.48 -0.55 -7.01
N ALA A 102 -3.33 -0.02 -6.14
CA ALA A 102 -2.99 1.13 -5.31
C ALA A 102 -1.87 0.76 -4.31
N LEU A 103 -1.95 -0.41 -3.67
CA LEU A 103 -0.87 -0.93 -2.80
C LEU A 103 0.43 -1.15 -3.58
N ASP A 104 0.36 -1.73 -4.78
CA ASP A 104 1.53 -1.91 -5.65
C ASP A 104 2.18 -0.57 -6.01
N SER A 105 1.36 0.45 -6.30
CA SER A 105 1.85 1.80 -6.61
C SER A 105 2.50 2.47 -5.40
N VAL A 106 1.95 2.28 -4.19
CA VAL A 106 2.56 2.77 -2.94
C VAL A 106 3.95 2.16 -2.77
N VAL A 107 4.07 0.83 -2.89
CA VAL A 107 5.34 0.12 -2.74
C VAL A 107 6.35 0.57 -3.81
N ALA A 108 5.91 0.73 -5.06
CA ALA A 108 6.77 1.14 -6.17
C ALA A 108 7.31 2.58 -6.04
N SER A 109 6.61 3.44 -5.30
CA SER A 109 6.94 4.87 -5.13
C SER A 109 7.58 5.19 -3.78
N LEU A 110 7.98 4.21 -2.96
CA LEU A 110 8.63 4.46 -1.67
C LEU A 110 9.94 5.27 -1.77
N ASP A 111 10.61 5.23 -2.92
CA ASP A 111 11.84 5.99 -3.20
C ASP A 111 11.58 7.37 -3.85
N ASP A 112 10.32 7.71 -4.10
CA ASP A 112 9.89 9.00 -4.66
C ASP A 112 8.77 9.59 -3.80
N PRO A 113 9.11 10.17 -2.63
CA PRO A 113 8.11 10.63 -1.67
C PRO A 113 7.20 11.74 -2.20
N GLU A 114 7.70 12.58 -3.11
CA GLU A 114 6.91 13.65 -3.73
C GLU A 114 5.83 13.06 -4.65
N CYS A 115 6.21 12.14 -5.55
CA CYS A 115 5.25 11.44 -6.40
C CYS A 115 4.25 10.61 -5.58
N LEU A 116 4.75 9.91 -4.55
CA LEU A 116 3.91 9.14 -3.64
C LEU A 116 2.86 10.03 -2.96
N HIS A 117 3.26 11.21 -2.46
CA HIS A 117 2.37 12.13 -1.79
C HIS A 117 1.23 12.61 -2.69
N GLU A 118 1.54 13.12 -3.90
CA GLU A 118 0.53 13.59 -4.86
C GLU A 118 -0.46 12.47 -5.26
N MET A 119 0.04 11.25 -5.46
CA MET A 119 -0.80 10.09 -5.74
C MET A 119 -1.78 9.80 -4.59
N LEU A 120 -1.30 9.83 -3.35
CA LEU A 120 -2.12 9.56 -2.16
C LEU A 120 -3.15 10.66 -1.90
N LEU A 121 -2.81 11.93 -2.13
CA LEU A 121 -3.77 13.03 -2.09
C LEU A 121 -4.93 12.77 -3.06
N LYS A 122 -4.62 12.39 -4.30
CA LYS A 122 -5.65 12.08 -5.31
C LYS A 122 -6.52 10.90 -4.93
N MET A 123 -5.93 9.86 -4.34
CA MET A 123 -6.69 8.74 -3.80
C MET A 123 -7.61 9.20 -2.66
N GLY A 124 -7.12 10.07 -1.77
CA GLY A 124 -7.86 10.68 -0.68
C GLY A 124 -9.09 11.44 -1.15
N GLU A 125 -8.95 12.34 -2.12
CA GLU A 125 -10.06 13.12 -2.69
C GLU A 125 -11.20 12.19 -3.16
N ASN A 126 -10.83 11.12 -3.88
CA ASN A 126 -11.79 10.15 -4.39
C ASN A 126 -12.55 9.41 -3.28
N HIS A 127 -11.88 9.10 -2.16
CA HIS A 127 -12.52 8.47 -1.00
C HIS A 127 -13.36 9.46 -0.19
N GLY A 128 -12.92 10.72 -0.07
CA GLY A 128 -13.66 11.82 0.53
C GLY A 128 -15.02 12.03 -0.16
N ARG A 129 -15.05 12.08 -1.50
CA ARG A 129 -16.29 12.17 -2.30
C ARG A 129 -17.27 11.02 -2.05
N ARG A 130 -16.75 9.83 -1.71
CA ARG A 130 -17.53 8.62 -1.39
C ARG A 130 -17.91 8.54 0.10
N ARG A 131 -17.52 9.55 0.90
CA ARG A 131 -17.72 9.64 2.35
C ARG A 131 -17.21 8.39 3.08
N VAL A 132 -16.07 7.86 2.61
CA VAL A 132 -15.34 6.85 3.37
C VAL A 132 -14.71 7.55 4.56
N THR A 133 -14.63 6.86 5.71
CA THR A 133 -14.11 7.42 6.96
C THR A 133 -12.69 6.93 7.21
N GLU A 134 -11.89 7.69 7.97
CA GLU A 134 -10.56 7.25 8.39
C GLU A 134 -10.63 5.92 9.14
N GLN A 135 -11.67 5.71 9.95
CA GLN A 135 -11.89 4.46 10.68
C GLN A 135 -12.00 3.25 9.75
N GLU A 136 -12.68 3.36 8.61
CA GLU A 136 -12.78 2.26 7.64
C GLU A 136 -11.43 1.87 7.03
N PHE A 137 -10.54 2.84 6.81
CA PHE A 137 -9.16 2.56 6.43
C PHE A 137 -8.39 1.87 7.55
N LEU A 138 -8.53 2.33 8.80
CA LEU A 138 -7.87 1.70 9.95
C LEU A 138 -8.33 0.25 10.12
N ASP A 139 -9.61 -0.04 9.93
CA ASP A 139 -10.12 -1.41 9.98
C ASP A 139 -9.60 -2.27 8.82
N LEU A 140 -9.48 -1.69 7.61
CA LEU A 140 -8.82 -2.35 6.48
C LEU A 140 -7.34 -2.63 6.78
N LYS A 141 -6.63 -1.73 7.48
CA LYS A 141 -5.22 -1.94 7.85
C LYS A 141 -5.06 -3.17 8.72
N VAL A 142 -5.94 -3.39 9.69
CA VAL A 142 -5.82 -4.58 10.55
C VAL A 142 -5.93 -5.85 9.71
N VAL A 143 -6.92 -5.92 8.83
CA VAL A 143 -7.12 -7.09 7.97
C VAL A 143 -5.98 -7.27 6.96
N LEU A 144 -5.43 -6.18 6.44
CA LEU A 144 -4.27 -6.21 5.55
C LEU A 144 -3.03 -6.74 6.28
N MET A 145 -2.78 -6.30 7.51
CA MET A 145 -1.66 -6.82 8.32
C MET A 145 -1.83 -8.30 8.62
N ASP A 146 -3.04 -8.75 8.96
CA ASP A 146 -3.34 -10.18 9.17
C ASP A 146 -3.12 -11.00 7.88
N LEU A 147 -3.52 -10.46 6.72
CA LEU A 147 -3.25 -11.10 5.43
C LEU A 147 -1.75 -11.19 5.14
N LEU A 148 -0.99 -10.12 5.36
CA LEU A 148 0.46 -10.10 5.14
C LEU A 148 1.16 -11.14 6.02
N LYS A 149 0.77 -11.27 7.29
CA LYS A 149 1.27 -12.32 8.19
C LYS A 149 1.06 -13.71 7.61
N ASP A 150 -0.15 -14.01 7.16
CA ASP A 150 -0.45 -15.33 6.60
C ASP A 150 0.26 -15.61 5.28
N LYS A 151 0.42 -14.61 4.41
CA LYS A 151 1.03 -14.79 3.07
C LYS A 151 2.54 -14.80 3.09
N LEU A 152 3.15 -14.15 4.07
CA LEU A 152 4.61 -14.09 4.20
C LEU A 152 5.14 -15.13 5.19
N ASP A 153 4.36 -15.51 6.20
CA ASP A 153 4.72 -16.54 7.18
C ASP A 153 6.16 -16.33 7.70
N ILE A 154 7.06 -17.29 7.53
CA ILE A 154 8.46 -17.20 7.95
C ILE A 154 9.26 -16.04 7.32
N HIS A 155 8.75 -15.43 6.26
CA HIS A 155 9.38 -14.29 5.59
C HIS A 155 9.02 -12.94 6.24
N LEU A 156 8.09 -12.90 7.19
CA LEU A 156 7.74 -11.68 7.95
C LEU A 156 8.27 -11.77 9.38
N ASN A 157 9.40 -11.12 9.63
CA ASN A 157 9.93 -10.92 10.97
C ASN A 157 9.36 -9.64 11.62
N GLU A 158 9.70 -9.39 12.89
CA GLU A 158 9.21 -8.22 13.65
C GLU A 158 9.57 -6.88 12.97
N GLU A 159 10.81 -6.74 12.48
CA GLU A 159 11.25 -5.55 11.74
C GLU A 159 10.46 -5.36 10.44
N GLY A 160 10.12 -6.46 9.77
CA GLY A 160 9.30 -6.47 8.56
C GLY A 160 7.86 -6.09 8.81
N GLU A 161 7.26 -6.57 9.91
CA GLU A 161 5.92 -6.17 10.34
C GLU A 161 5.88 -4.66 10.62
N GLU A 162 6.90 -4.13 11.31
CA GLU A 162 7.03 -2.70 11.56
C GLU A 162 7.16 -1.91 10.24
N ALA A 163 7.99 -2.38 9.30
CA ALA A 163 8.18 -1.74 8.00
C ALA A 163 6.88 -1.67 7.17
N TRP A 164 6.11 -2.76 7.15
CA TRP A 164 4.79 -2.79 6.49
C TRP A 164 3.79 -1.86 7.18
N SER A 165 3.72 -1.88 8.51
CA SER A 165 2.84 -1.00 9.27
C SER A 165 3.14 0.48 8.99
N LYS A 166 4.42 0.86 9.02
CA LYS A 166 4.88 2.22 8.66
C LYS A 166 4.53 2.59 7.22
N THR A 167 4.73 1.69 6.27
CA THR A 167 4.38 1.92 4.86
C THR A 167 2.89 2.22 4.71
N ILE A 168 2.03 1.46 5.37
CA ILE A 168 0.58 1.69 5.35
C ILE A 168 0.23 3.02 6.04
N ASP A 169 0.89 3.37 7.14
CA ASP A 169 0.66 4.65 7.84
C ASP A 169 1.05 5.86 7.00
N VAL A 170 2.15 5.78 6.24
CA VAL A 170 2.53 6.82 5.26
C VAL A 170 1.44 6.98 4.20
N ALA A 171 0.96 5.86 3.66
CA ALA A 171 -0.11 5.87 2.67
C ALA A 171 -1.39 6.54 3.23
N TYR A 172 -1.79 6.13 4.43
CA TYR A 172 -3.00 6.62 5.06
C TYR A 172 -2.91 8.08 5.44
N LYS A 173 -1.75 8.57 5.90
CA LYS A 173 -1.54 10.00 6.16
C LYS A 173 -1.85 10.83 4.92
N GLY A 174 -1.32 10.48 3.76
CA GLY A 174 -1.59 11.19 2.50
C GLY A 174 -3.04 11.07 2.03
N ILE A 175 -3.63 9.88 2.17
CA ILE A 175 -5.05 9.66 1.84
C ILE A 175 -5.96 10.50 2.73
N PHE A 176 -5.71 10.55 4.04
CA PHE A 176 -6.53 11.30 4.99
C PHE A 176 -6.43 12.80 4.79
N GLU A 177 -5.26 13.29 4.38
CA GLU A 177 -5.09 14.66 3.94
C GLU A 177 -5.96 14.98 2.72
N GLY A 178 -5.89 14.14 1.67
CA GLY A 178 -6.74 14.30 0.48
C GLY A 178 -8.23 14.12 0.74
N MET A 179 -8.63 13.33 1.75
CA MET A 179 -10.03 13.22 2.16
C MET A 179 -10.53 14.52 2.80
N LYS A 180 -9.68 15.25 3.53
CA LYS A 180 -10.03 16.49 4.22
C LYS A 180 -10.10 17.69 3.27
N SER A 181 -9.31 17.71 2.20
CA SER A 181 -9.31 18.80 1.22
C SER A 181 -10.66 18.97 0.50
N GLU A 182 -11.42 17.89 0.32
CA GLU A 182 -12.77 17.92 -0.27
C GLU A 182 -13.87 18.33 0.71
N VAL A 183 -13.66 18.25 2.03
CA VAL A 183 -14.65 18.68 3.03
C VAL A 183 -14.74 20.22 3.12
N VAL A 184 -13.74 20.92 2.58
CA VAL A 184 -13.60 22.39 2.63
C VAL A 184 -14.11 23.07 1.33
N GLN A 185 -14.59 22.31 0.34
CA GLN A 185 -15.21 22.84 -0.89
C GLN A 185 -16.72 22.62 -0.91
#